data_AF-A0A7C2TKB7-F1
#
_entry.id   AF-A0A7C2TKB7-F1
#
_cell.length_a   1.000
_cell.length_b   1.000
_cell.length_c   1.000
_cell.angle_alpha   90.00
_cell.angle_beta   90.00
_cell.angle_gamma   90.00
#
_symmetry.space_group_name_H-M   'P 1'
#
loop_
_entity.id
_entity.type
_entity.pdbx_description
1 polymer ?
#
loop_
_entity_poly.entity_id
_entity_poly.type
_entity_poly.pdbx_seq_one_letter_code
_entity_poly.pdbx_strand_id
1 'polypeptide(L)' 'MTNPRWLIFLDASYPVTVQRRRLDWSYREYEEEQHRLRHARQHADLVIYTDSMTPSDVLVAVVRFLDSQNH' A
#
# COMPACT_ATOMS: atom_id res chain seq x y z
N MET A 1 7.81 -1.58 -22.36
CA MET A 1 7.36 -2.25 -21.12
C MET A 1 8.46 -2.08 -20.10
N THR A 2 8.26 -1.22 -19.10
CA THR A 2 9.15 -1.16 -17.93
C THR A 2 8.73 -2.31 -17.02
N ASN A 3 9.63 -3.26 -16.78
CA ASN A 3 9.40 -4.36 -15.85
C ASN A 3 9.93 -3.90 -14.48
N PRO A 4 9.07 -3.40 -13.56
CA PRO A 4 9.53 -3.02 -12.24
C PRO A 4 10.11 -4.26 -11.56
N ARG A 5 11.31 -4.12 -10.96
CA ARG A 5 11.94 -5.23 -10.25
C ARG A 5 11.15 -5.62 -9.00
N TRP A 6 10.43 -4.67 -8.40
CA TRP A 6 9.68 -4.85 -7.15
C TRP A 6 8.34 -4.11 -7.18
N LEU A 7 7.28 -4.75 -6.70
CA LEU A 7 5.96 -4.19 -6.45
C LEU A 7 5.74 -4.05 -4.94
N ILE A 8 5.61 -2.80 -4.48
CA ILE A 8 5.32 -2.49 -3.07
C ILE A 8 3.88 -2.01 -2.96
N PHE A 9 3.09 -2.69 -2.14
CA PHE A 9 1.68 -2.40 -1.92
C PHE A 9 1.49 -1.70 -0.56
N LEU A 10 0.94 -0.48 -0.59
CA LEU A 10 0.58 0.25 0.62
C LEU A 10 -0.93 0.10 0.83
N ASP A 11 -1.32 -0.57 1.91
CA ASP A 11 -2.71 -0.75 2.28
C ASP A 11 -3.09 0.18 3.44
N ALA A 12 -4.34 0.61 3.44
CA ALA A 12 -4.93 1.42 4.50
C ALA A 12 -6.39 1.02 4.69
N SER A 13 -6.84 0.98 5.93
CA SER A 13 -8.23 0.71 6.23
C SER A 13 -9.12 1.88 5.81
N TYR A 14 -10.37 1.55 5.49
CA TYR A 14 -11.41 2.52 5.16
C TYR A 14 -11.44 3.76 6.11
N PRO A 15 -11.50 3.63 7.44
CA PRO A 15 -11.54 4.82 8.32
C PRO A 15 -10.29 5.71 8.17
N VAL A 16 -9.11 5.12 8.00
CA VAL A 16 -7.85 5.87 7.85
C VAL A 16 -7.82 6.62 6.52
N THR A 17 -8.33 6.02 5.45
CA THR A 17 -8.37 6.67 4.13
C THR A 17 -9.30 7.88 4.09
N VAL A 18 -10.47 7.78 4.73
CA VAL A 18 -11.42 8.88 4.89
C VAL A 18 -10.79 10.00 5.72
N GLN A 19 -10.12 9.65 6.82
CA GLN A 19 -9.48 10.63 7.71
C GLN A 19 -8.31 11.36 7.04
N ARG A 20 -7.41 10.65 6.36
CA ARG A 20 -6.17 11.23 5.80
C ARG A 20 -6.39 12.05 4.54
N ARG A 21 -7.35 11.66 3.69
CA ARG A 21 -7.55 12.28 2.38
C ARG A 21 -8.89 12.99 2.21
N ARG A 22 -9.78 12.98 3.21
CA ARG A 22 -11.19 13.42 3.06
C ARG A 22 -11.80 12.88 1.76
N LEU A 23 -11.55 11.59 1.49
CA LEU A 23 -12.15 10.95 0.34
C LEU A 23 -13.64 10.78 0.63
N ASP A 24 -14.49 11.35 -0.22
CA ASP A 24 -15.95 11.21 -0.15
C ASP A 24 -16.42 9.87 -0.74
N TRP A 25 -15.56 8.84 -0.70
CA TRP A 25 -15.91 7.51 -1.17
C TRP A 25 -16.71 6.72 -0.13
N SER A 26 -17.73 6.02 -0.61
CA SER A 26 -18.51 5.07 0.16
C SER A 26 -17.71 3.82 0.48
N TYR A 27 -18.14 3.07 1.50
CA TYR A 27 -17.55 1.78 1.84
C TYR A 27 -17.54 0.81 0.65
N ARG A 28 -18.57 0.87 -0.21
CA ARG A 28 -18.65 0.05 -1.43
C ARG A 28 -17.56 0.39 -2.43
N GLU A 29 -17.27 1.66 -2.64
CA GLU A 29 -16.19 2.10 -3.54
C GLU A 29 -14.82 1.67 -3.00
N TYR A 30 -14.64 1.70 -1.67
CA TYR A 30 -13.45 1.14 -1.02
C TYR A 30 -13.31 -0.37 -1.25
N GLU A 31 -14.39 -1.15 -1.09
CA GLU A 31 -14.37 -2.59 -1.38
C GLU A 31 -14.08 -2.90 -2.85
N GLU A 32 -14.67 -2.12 -3.76
CA GLU A 32 -14.41 -2.25 -5.20
C GLU A 32 -12.94 -1.96 -5.53
N GLU A 33 -12.34 -0.95 -4.90
CA GLU A 33 -10.91 -0.64 -5.06
C GLU A 33 -10.03 -1.78 -4.53
N GLN A 34 -10.33 -2.28 -3.32
CA GLN A 34 -9.64 -3.45 -2.76
C GLN A 34 -9.76 -4.68 -3.66
N HIS A 35 -10.92 -4.88 -4.30
CA HIS A 35 -11.12 -5.97 -5.26
C HIS A 35 -10.26 -5.78 -6.52
N ARG A 36 -10.24 -4.58 -7.10
CA ARG A 36 -9.44 -4.25 -8.28
C ARG A 36 -7.95 -4.45 -8.02
N LEU A 37 -7.51 -4.05 -6.83
CA LEU A 37 -6.11 -4.13 -6.40
C LEU A 37 -5.71 -5.50 -5.84
N ARG A 38 -6.66 -6.42 -5.65
CA ARG A 38 -6.39 -7.75 -5.05
C ARG A 38 -5.25 -8.49 -5.74
N HIS A 39 -5.24 -8.51 -7.07
CA HIS A 39 -4.20 -9.20 -7.82
C HIS A 39 -2.82 -8.57 -7.57
N ALA A 40 -2.73 -7.23 -7.62
CA ALA A 40 -1.48 -6.52 -7.32
C ALA A 40 -1.00 -6.80 -5.89
N ARG A 41 -1.92 -6.79 -4.90
CA ARG A 41 -1.60 -7.13 -3.51
C ARG A 41 -1.09 -8.56 -3.33
N GLN A 42 -1.67 -9.53 -4.05
CA GLN A 42 -1.25 -10.93 -3.99
C GLN A 42 0.14 -11.18 -4.59
N HIS A 43 0.54 -10.35 -5.55
CA HIS A 43 1.82 -10.47 -6.26
C HIS A 43 2.85 -9.41 -5.82
N ALA A 44 2.55 -8.64 -4.77
CA ALA A 44 3.47 -7.64 -4.25
C ALA A 44 4.61 -8.32 -3.49
N ASP A 45 5.83 -7.83 -3.69
CA ASP A 45 7.02 -8.27 -2.96
C ASP A 45 7.03 -7.75 -1.51
N LEU A 46 6.34 -6.64 -1.27
CA LEU A 46 6.14 -6.07 0.06
C LEU A 46 4.73 -5.50 0.20
N VAL A 47 4.02 -5.89 1.26
CA VAL A 47 2.73 -5.30 1.64
C VAL A 47 2.88 -4.60 2.99
N ILE A 48 2.53 -3.32 3.05
CA ILE A 48 2.61 -2.50 4.27
C ILE A 48 1.22 -2.02 4.64
N TYR A 49 0.78 -2.34 5.86
CA TYR A 49 -0.44 -1.76 6.45
C TYR A 49 -0.09 -0.44 7.13
N THR A 50 -0.58 0.66 6.57
CA THR A 50 -0.13 2.02 6.93
C THR A 50 -0.97 2.69 8.01
N ASP A 51 -1.99 2.03 8.56
CA ASP A 51 -2.99 2.60 9.48
C ASP A 51 -2.37 3.37 10.65
N SER A 52 -1.38 2.77 11.30
CA SER A 52 -0.69 3.33 12.47
C SER A 52 0.68 3.94 12.12
N MET A 53 1.01 4.04 10.83
CA MET A 53 2.32 4.51 10.37
C MET A 53 2.24 5.95 9.89
N THR A 54 3.27 6.73 10.22
CA THR A 54 3.52 8.01 9.57
C THR A 54 4.16 7.79 8.19
N PRO A 55 4.14 8.78 7.29
CA PRO A 55 4.84 8.67 6.01
C PRO A 55 6.34 8.34 6.16
N SER A 56 6.99 8.85 7.22
CA SER A 56 8.39 8.56 7.53
C SER A 56 8.60 7.10 7.90
N ASP A 57 7.69 6.51 8.68
CA ASP A 57 7.78 5.08 9.04
C ASP A 57 7.64 4.19 7.81
N VAL A 58 6.74 4.56 6.89
CA VAL A 58 6.55 3.84 5.62
C VAL A 58 7.82 3.94 4.77
N LEU A 59 8.43 5.13 4.67
CA LEU A 59 9.69 5.32 3.95
C LEU A 59 10.80 4.42 4.51
N VAL A 60 10.97 4.39 5.84
CA VAL A 60 11.97 3.55 6.50
C VAL A 60 11.71 2.07 6.20
N ALA A 61 10.46 1.62 6.25
CA ALA A 61 10.10 0.24 5.94
C ALA A 61 10.44 -0.14 4.48
N VAL A 62 10.13 0.76 3.54
CA VAL A 62 10.43 0.57 2.11
C VAL A 62 11.93 0.52 1.85
N VAL A 63 12.69 1.47 2.38
CA VAL A 63 14.16 1.52 2.21
C VAL A 63 14.80 0.25 2.77
N ARG A 64 14.41 -0.17 3.98
CA ARG A 64 14.90 -1.41 4.59
C ARG A 64 14.63 -2.65 3.74
N PHE A 65 13.47 -2.72 3.11
CA PHE A 65 13.16 -3.80 2.17
C PHE A 65 14.09 -3.75 0.96
N LEU A 66 14.25 -2.58 0.34
CA LEU A 66 15.10 -2.44 -0.85
C LEU A 66 16.57 -2.78 -0.57
N ASP A 67 17.10 -2.40 0.60
CA ASP A 67 18.46 -2.72 1.03
C ASP A 67 18.67 -4.23 1.25
N SER A 68 17.65 -4.94 1.76
CA SER A 68 17.74 -6.39 1.98
C SER A 68 17.76 -7.18 0.67
N GLN A 69 17.28 -6.60 -0.44
CA GLN A 69 17.27 -7.22 -1.78
C GLN A 69 18.57 -6.98 -2.59
N ASN A 70 19.56 -6.29 -2.03
CA ASN A 70 20.82 -5.96 -2.71
C ASN A 70 22.03 -6.79 -2.20
N HIS A 71 21.78 -7.86 -1.44
CA HIS A 71 22.78 -8.84 -1.01
C HIS A 71 22.61 -10.15 -1.79
#